data_AF-A0A4U8V1N8-F1
#
_entry.id   AF-A0A4U8V1N8-F1
#
_cell.length_a   1.000
_cell.length_b   1.000
_cell.length_c   1.000
_cell.angle_alpha   90.00
_cell.angle_beta   90.00
_cell.angle_gamma   90.00
#
_symmetry.space_group_name_H-M   'P 1'
#
loop_
_entity.id
_entity.type
_entity.pdbx_description
1 polymer ?
#
loop_
_entity_poly.entity_id
_entity_poly.type
_entity_poly.pdbx_seq_one_letter_code
_entity_poly.pdbx_strand_id
1 'polypeptide(L)'
;MYIFKQPKIGGAVTDHIDGTFLQVDPINHVMGVWIPVDDATLENGCLWFIPGSHKVNSVDYRFVRTHATESGKPLLTFRGEKLIFEQDKFVPVPIKRGSLVLIHGLVAHKSEPNTSEKSRHAYTFHIVDAHNTAWCKDNWLQPTEDYKFPNLYDN
;
A
#
# COMPACT_ATOMS: atom_id res chain seq x y z
N MET A 1 -8.17 3.07 -5.25
CA MET A 1 -7.18 3.03 -6.35
C MET A 1 -7.51 1.87 -7.29
N TYR A 2 -7.26 2.01 -8.58
CA TYR A 2 -7.38 0.92 -9.56
C TYR A 2 -6.01 0.64 -10.17
N ILE A 3 -5.57 -0.62 -10.14
CA ILE A 3 -4.24 -1.06 -10.59
C ILE A 3 -4.44 -1.94 -11.82
N PHE A 4 -3.89 -1.53 -12.97
CA PHE A 4 -4.11 -2.24 -14.24
C PHE A 4 -3.15 -3.42 -14.47
N LYS A 5 -1.86 -3.29 -14.14
CA LYS A 5 -0.81 -4.25 -14.58
C LYS A 5 -1.05 -4.74 -16.01
N GLN A 6 -0.80 -3.85 -16.97
CA GLN A 6 -1.00 -4.13 -18.38
C GLN A 6 -0.16 -5.34 -18.84
N PRO A 7 -0.63 -6.12 -19.83
CA PRO A 7 0.15 -7.20 -20.43
C PRO A 7 1.56 -6.73 -20.82
N LYS A 8 2.59 -7.53 -20.54
CA LYS A 8 4.02 -7.31 -20.85
C LYS A 8 4.71 -6.11 -20.20
N ILE A 9 3.99 -5.02 -19.99
CA ILE A 9 4.54 -3.72 -19.56
C ILE A 9 4.08 -3.32 -18.15
N GLY A 10 3.29 -4.15 -17.48
CA GLY A 10 2.84 -3.88 -16.12
C GLY A 10 4.00 -3.88 -15.14
N GLY A 11 4.50 -2.69 -14.78
CA GLY A 11 5.69 -2.52 -13.95
C GLY A 11 5.59 -3.16 -12.56
N ALA A 12 6.73 -3.56 -11.99
CA ALA A 12 6.82 -4.06 -10.63
C ALA A 12 6.33 -3.01 -9.61
N VAL A 13 5.78 -3.50 -8.51
CA VAL A 13 5.67 -2.71 -7.27
C VAL A 13 6.71 -3.28 -6.32
N THR A 14 7.71 -2.47 -6.00
CA THR A 14 8.81 -2.85 -5.11
C THR A 14 8.31 -3.17 -3.71
N ASP A 15 9.14 -3.86 -2.93
CA ASP A 15 8.86 -4.16 -1.54
C ASP A 15 8.59 -2.92 -0.68
N HIS A 16 7.50 -2.96 0.07
CA HIS A 16 7.10 -1.89 0.98
C HIS A 16 6.10 -2.39 2.01
N ILE A 17 5.76 -1.49 2.93
CA ILE A 17 4.61 -1.56 3.83
C ILE A 17 3.73 -0.34 3.59
N ASP A 18 2.41 -0.46 3.73
CA ASP A 18 1.48 0.66 3.49
C ASP A 18 1.70 1.80 4.49
N GLY A 19 2.13 1.48 5.73
CA GLY A 19 2.41 2.42 6.80
C GLY A 19 3.51 3.42 6.46
N THR A 20 4.38 3.13 5.47
CA THR A 20 5.33 4.12 4.93
C THR A 20 4.61 5.29 4.27
N PHE A 21 3.43 5.07 3.68
CA PHE A 21 2.69 6.07 2.92
C PHE A 21 1.48 6.63 3.69
N LEU A 22 0.85 5.80 4.52
CA LEU A 22 -0.39 6.08 5.23
C LEU A 22 -0.17 5.87 6.73
N GLN A 23 0.62 6.74 7.37
CA GLN A 23 0.95 6.57 8.78
C GLN A 23 -0.14 7.10 9.70
N VAL A 24 -0.37 6.35 10.77
CA VAL A 24 -1.30 6.65 11.84
C VAL A 24 -0.63 6.35 13.19
N ASP A 25 -1.20 6.91 14.25
CA ASP A 25 -0.87 6.54 15.62
C ASP A 25 -2.16 6.13 16.34
N PRO A 26 -2.33 4.86 16.78
CA PRO A 26 -1.37 3.74 16.72
C PRO A 26 -1.11 3.20 15.30
N ILE A 27 0.13 2.76 15.04
CA ILE A 27 0.62 2.38 13.69
C ILE A 27 -0.09 1.18 13.02
N ASN A 28 -0.81 0.38 13.79
CA ASN A 28 -1.49 -0.83 13.33
C ASN A 28 -2.95 -0.60 12.92
N HIS A 29 -3.42 0.65 12.87
CA HIS A 29 -4.82 0.98 12.60
C HIS A 29 -5.15 1.14 11.10
N VAL A 30 -4.21 0.83 10.20
CA VAL A 30 -4.43 0.85 8.73
C VAL A 30 -4.57 -0.56 8.17
N MET A 31 -5.55 -0.74 7.30
CA MET A 31 -5.81 -1.98 6.56
C MET A 31 -6.00 -1.68 5.07
N GLY A 32 -5.24 -2.33 4.20
CA GLY A 32 -5.49 -2.38 2.78
C GLY A 32 -6.50 -3.46 2.43
N VAL A 33 -7.43 -3.14 1.54
CA VAL A 33 -8.34 -4.09 0.91
C VAL A 33 -7.96 -4.17 -0.57
N TRP A 34 -7.63 -5.36 -1.04
CA TRP A 34 -7.24 -5.62 -2.42
C TRP A 34 -8.17 -6.65 -3.05
N ILE A 35 -8.82 -6.27 -4.15
CA ILE A 35 -9.83 -7.08 -4.82
C ILE A 35 -9.35 -7.38 -6.25
N PRO A 36 -9.04 -8.65 -6.59
CA PRO A 36 -8.72 -9.06 -7.95
C PRO A 36 -9.94 -8.91 -8.84
N VAL A 37 -9.84 -8.01 -9.82
CA VAL A 37 -10.82 -7.88 -10.91
C VAL A 37 -10.55 -8.96 -11.96
N ASP A 38 -9.28 -9.22 -12.24
CA ASP A 38 -8.80 -10.37 -13.02
C ASP A 38 -8.19 -11.44 -12.11
N ASP A 39 -8.04 -12.67 -12.61
CA ASP A 39 -7.20 -13.67 -11.97
C ASP A 39 -5.76 -13.14 -11.81
N ALA A 40 -5.19 -13.29 -10.62
CA ALA A 40 -3.80 -12.96 -10.34
C ALA A 40 -2.98 -14.24 -10.24
N THR A 41 -1.98 -14.37 -11.09
CA THR A 41 -1.10 -15.53 -11.23
C THR A 41 0.36 -15.09 -11.03
N LEU A 42 1.28 -16.06 -10.99
CA LEU A 42 2.70 -15.76 -10.90
C LEU A 42 3.18 -14.95 -12.11
N GLU A 43 2.68 -15.27 -13.31
CA GLU A 43 3.11 -14.72 -14.58
C GLU A 43 2.57 -13.31 -14.84
N ASN A 44 1.38 -12.99 -14.31
CA ASN A 44 0.76 -11.67 -14.48
C ASN A 44 0.92 -10.73 -13.27
N GLY A 45 1.77 -11.10 -12.31
CA GLY A 45 2.17 -10.24 -11.19
C GLY A 45 1.17 -10.25 -10.04
N CYS A 46 0.90 -11.44 -9.48
CA CYS A 46 0.23 -11.58 -8.19
C CYS A 46 0.99 -10.89 -7.06
N LEU A 47 0.34 -10.76 -5.91
CA LEU A 47 0.98 -10.23 -4.71
C LEU A 47 1.93 -11.27 -4.10
N TRP A 48 2.94 -10.77 -3.40
CA TRP A 48 3.86 -11.54 -2.58
C TRP A 48 3.93 -10.89 -1.21
N PHE A 49 4.03 -11.70 -0.15
CA PHE A 49 4.07 -11.23 1.24
C PHE A 49 5.16 -11.93 2.04
N ILE A 50 5.69 -11.27 3.07
CA ILE A 50 6.47 -11.95 4.12
C ILE A 50 5.54 -12.24 5.31
N PRO A 51 5.16 -13.50 5.57
CA PRO A 51 4.32 -13.84 6.71
C PRO A 51 4.94 -13.39 8.04
N GLY A 52 4.15 -12.73 8.89
CA GLY A 52 4.60 -12.25 10.20
C GLY A 52 5.42 -10.95 10.21
N SER A 53 5.78 -10.39 9.05
CA SER A 53 6.56 -9.14 8.95
C SER A 53 5.86 -7.91 9.55
N HIS A 54 4.54 -7.95 9.72
CA HIS A 54 3.75 -6.87 10.35
C HIS A 54 3.97 -6.73 11.86
N LYS A 55 4.67 -7.67 12.50
CA LYS A 55 4.93 -7.66 13.95
C LYS A 55 6.09 -6.73 14.32
N VAL A 56 5.97 -5.46 13.92
CA VAL A 56 6.92 -4.39 14.23
C VAL A 56 6.26 -3.36 15.15
N ASN A 57 7.07 -2.68 15.95
CA ASN A 57 6.60 -1.70 16.93
C ASN A 57 6.79 -0.25 16.45
N SER A 58 7.42 -0.04 15.30
CA SER A 58 7.66 1.30 14.75
C SER A 58 7.82 1.25 13.22
N VAL A 59 7.55 2.40 12.59
CA VAL A 59 7.83 2.67 11.17
C VAL A 59 8.56 4.00 11.10
N ASP A 60 9.83 3.95 10.70
CA ASP A 60 10.66 5.15 10.54
C ASP A 60 10.71 5.64 9.07
N TYR A 61 10.68 4.70 8.12
CA TYR A 61 10.68 5.05 6.70
C TYR A 61 9.32 5.56 6.24
N ARG A 62 9.25 6.85 5.87
CA ARG A 62 8.00 7.54 5.55
C ARG A 62 8.07 8.33 4.25
N PHE A 63 6.97 8.34 3.52
CA PHE A 63 6.71 9.22 2.38
C PHE A 63 5.82 10.40 2.80
N VAL A 64 6.42 11.58 2.92
CA VAL A 64 5.80 12.73 3.60
C VAL A 64 5.75 13.99 2.75
N ARG A 65 4.81 14.88 3.08
CA ARG A 65 4.81 16.28 2.64
C ARG A 65 5.94 17.04 3.28
N THR A 66 6.64 17.85 2.49
CA THR A 66 7.72 18.71 2.99
C THR A 66 7.22 20.06 3.49
N HIS A 67 6.03 20.49 3.06
CA HIS A 67 5.49 21.84 3.26
C HIS A 67 6.43 22.96 2.77
N ALA A 68 7.31 22.65 1.81
CA ALA A 68 8.22 23.63 1.24
C ALA A 68 7.45 24.71 0.48
N THR A 69 7.73 25.97 0.79
CA THR A 69 7.16 27.17 0.12
C THR A 69 8.14 27.79 -0.89
N GLU A 70 9.40 27.37 -0.85
CA GLU A 70 10.44 27.84 -1.76
C GLU A 70 10.36 27.14 -3.12
N SER A 71 10.55 27.91 -4.19
CA SER A 71 10.60 27.39 -5.56
C SER A 71 11.74 26.37 -5.73
N GLY A 72 11.44 25.27 -6.41
CA GLY A 72 12.42 24.21 -6.72
C GLY A 72 12.63 23.16 -5.62
N LYS A 73 12.04 23.32 -4.43
CA LYS A 73 12.07 22.26 -3.40
C LYS A 73 10.99 21.20 -3.66
N PRO A 74 11.28 19.91 -3.44
CA PRO A 74 10.31 18.85 -3.64
C PRO A 74 9.18 18.97 -2.61
N LEU A 75 7.93 18.83 -3.06
CA LEU A 75 6.75 18.87 -2.18
C LEU A 75 6.54 17.57 -1.39
N LEU A 76 7.13 16.47 -1.86
CA LEU A 76 7.09 15.14 -1.27
C LEU A 76 8.51 14.58 -1.17
N THR A 77 8.81 13.87 -0.09
CA THR A 77 10.10 13.21 0.07
C THR A 77 10.00 11.95 0.93
N PHE A 78 10.98 11.08 0.82
CA PHE A 78 11.19 10.01 1.79
C PHE A 78 12.04 10.51 2.95
N ARG A 79 11.68 10.12 4.17
CA ARG A 79 12.44 10.34 5.41
C ARG A 79 12.64 9.02 6.14
N GLY A 80 13.66 8.96 6.99
CA GLY A 80 14.01 7.76 7.75
C GLY A 80 14.78 6.72 6.92
N GLU A 81 15.02 5.57 7.52
CA GLU A 81 15.80 4.49 6.91
C GLU A 81 14.93 3.43 6.26
N LYS A 82 15.12 3.18 4.95
CA LYS A 82 14.34 2.17 4.22
C LYS A 82 14.57 0.79 4.85
N LEU A 83 13.48 0.11 5.18
CA LEU A 83 13.50 -1.28 5.61
C LEU A 83 14.07 -2.17 4.50
N ILE A 84 14.99 -3.07 4.89
CA ILE A 84 15.55 -4.08 3.99
C ILE A 84 14.87 -5.40 4.28
N PHE A 85 14.24 -5.98 3.26
CA PHE A 85 13.54 -7.26 3.37
C PHE A 85 14.36 -8.38 2.73
N GLU A 86 14.47 -9.51 3.44
CA GLU A 86 15.04 -10.75 2.92
C GLU A 86 14.14 -11.29 1.79
N GLN A 87 14.63 -11.24 0.55
CA GLN A 87 13.80 -11.47 -0.64
C GLN A 87 13.29 -12.91 -0.77
N ASP A 88 14.02 -13.87 -0.21
CA ASP A 88 13.68 -15.29 -0.16
C ASP A 88 12.53 -15.61 0.82
N LYS A 89 12.19 -14.68 1.71
CA LYS A 89 11.05 -14.84 2.65
C LYS A 89 9.70 -14.45 2.05
N PHE A 90 9.68 -13.87 0.85
CA PHE A 90 8.42 -13.54 0.18
C PHE A 90 7.74 -14.81 -0.36
N VAL A 91 6.47 -14.98 0.00
CA VAL A 91 5.60 -16.06 -0.45
C VAL A 91 4.58 -15.51 -1.46
N PRO A 92 4.45 -16.10 -2.66
CA PRO A 92 3.49 -15.64 -3.65
C PRO A 92 2.07 -16.01 -3.27
N VAL A 93 1.11 -15.16 -3.65
CA VAL A 93 -0.32 -15.40 -3.44
C VAL A 93 -1.09 -15.28 -4.77
N PRO A 94 -1.02 -16.31 -5.63
CA PRO A 94 -1.92 -16.43 -6.78
C PRO A 94 -3.36 -16.58 -6.29
N ILE A 95 -4.28 -15.83 -6.87
CA ILE A 95 -5.67 -15.78 -6.39
C ILE A 95 -6.64 -15.50 -7.54
N LYS A 96 -7.85 -16.06 -7.45
CA LYS A 96 -8.88 -15.95 -8.49
C LYS A 96 -9.67 -14.64 -8.40
N ARG A 97 -10.17 -14.18 -9.54
CA ARG A 97 -11.10 -13.04 -9.61
C ARG A 97 -12.27 -13.23 -8.63
N GLY A 98 -12.74 -12.14 -8.03
CA GLY A 98 -13.84 -12.16 -7.06
C GLY A 98 -13.44 -12.62 -5.65
N SER A 99 -12.15 -12.89 -5.40
CA SER A 99 -11.63 -13.07 -4.05
C SER A 99 -11.41 -11.72 -3.34
N LEU A 100 -10.82 -11.73 -2.15
CA LEU A 100 -10.39 -10.54 -1.44
C LEU A 100 -9.11 -10.86 -0.65
N VAL A 101 -8.15 -9.92 -0.65
CA VAL A 101 -6.95 -9.97 0.19
C VAL A 101 -6.97 -8.80 1.16
N LEU A 102 -6.90 -9.09 2.46
CA LEU A 102 -6.68 -8.11 3.52
C LEU A 102 -5.18 -7.93 3.74
N ILE A 103 -4.72 -6.68 3.75
CA ILE A 103 -3.32 -6.29 3.85
C ILE A 103 -3.15 -5.46 5.12
N HIS A 104 -2.58 -6.04 6.18
CA HIS A 104 -2.23 -5.27 7.38
C HIS A 104 -1.27 -4.15 6.99
N GLY A 105 -1.45 -2.92 7.48
CA GLY A 105 -0.64 -1.77 7.06
C GLY A 105 0.88 -1.88 7.27
N LEU A 106 1.34 -2.92 7.97
CA LEU A 106 2.74 -3.16 8.31
C LEU A 106 3.29 -4.44 7.66
N VAL A 107 2.48 -5.18 6.91
CA VAL A 107 2.94 -6.41 6.25
C VAL A 107 3.76 -6.06 5.02
N ALA A 108 4.98 -6.58 4.95
CA ALA A 108 5.85 -6.41 3.80
C ALA A 108 5.24 -7.13 2.60
N HIS A 109 5.06 -6.39 1.51
CA HIS A 109 4.47 -6.93 0.28
C HIS A 109 5.05 -6.30 -0.99
N LYS A 110 4.94 -7.03 -2.09
CA LYS A 110 5.39 -6.60 -3.43
C LYS A 110 4.55 -7.25 -4.53
N SER A 111 4.80 -6.85 -5.79
CA SER A 111 4.33 -7.60 -6.96
C SER A 111 5.32 -7.53 -8.11
N GLU A 112 5.65 -8.69 -8.68
CA GLU A 112 6.55 -8.81 -9.83
C GLU A 112 5.93 -8.22 -11.11
N PRO A 113 6.73 -7.82 -12.11
CA PRO A 113 6.21 -7.32 -13.39
C PRO A 113 5.23 -8.30 -14.03
N ASN A 114 4.24 -7.78 -14.76
CA ASN A 114 3.40 -8.61 -15.61
C ASN A 114 4.12 -8.87 -16.93
N THR A 115 4.65 -10.07 -17.09
CA THR A 115 5.33 -10.52 -18.32
C THR A 115 4.40 -11.30 -19.26
N SER A 116 3.15 -11.53 -18.84
CA SER A 116 2.16 -12.32 -19.57
C SER A 116 1.41 -11.51 -20.65
N GLU A 117 0.60 -12.22 -21.43
CA GLU A 117 -0.33 -11.66 -22.42
C GLU A 117 -1.67 -11.18 -21.83
N LYS A 118 -1.92 -11.41 -20.53
CA LYS A 118 -3.18 -11.06 -19.86
C LYS A 118 -2.96 -9.92 -18.87
N SER A 119 -3.97 -9.06 -18.72
CA SER A 119 -3.96 -8.02 -17.69
C SER A 119 -4.06 -8.61 -16.29
N ARG A 120 -3.77 -7.79 -15.27
CA ARG A 120 -4.05 -8.11 -13.87
C ARG A 120 -4.68 -6.91 -13.18
N HIS A 121 -5.94 -6.67 -13.48
CA HIS A 121 -6.68 -5.57 -12.88
C HIS A 121 -7.00 -5.86 -11.41
N ALA A 122 -6.91 -4.84 -10.57
CA ALA A 122 -7.31 -4.91 -9.18
C ALA A 122 -7.89 -3.57 -8.71
N TYR A 123 -8.94 -3.65 -7.90
CA TYR A 123 -9.45 -2.50 -7.17
C TYR A 123 -8.97 -2.56 -5.73
N THR A 124 -8.51 -1.43 -5.20
CA THR A 124 -8.00 -1.34 -3.84
C THR A 124 -8.52 -0.12 -3.13
N PHE A 125 -8.65 -0.21 -1.82
CA PHE A 125 -8.87 0.92 -0.94
C PHE A 125 -8.26 0.62 0.42
N HIS A 126 -8.01 1.66 1.20
CA HIS A 126 -7.49 1.54 2.55
C HIS A 126 -8.55 2.02 3.54
N ILE A 127 -8.63 1.32 4.66
CA ILE A 127 -9.47 1.67 5.80
C ILE A 127 -8.54 2.03 6.95
N VAL A 128 -8.92 3.05 7.70
CA VAL A 128 -8.30 3.41 8.97
C VAL A 128 -9.34 3.22 10.06
N ASP A 129 -9.00 2.49 11.13
CA ASP A 129 -9.80 2.55 12.35
C ASP A 129 -9.70 3.97 12.89
N ALA A 130 -10.79 4.73 12.91
CA ALA A 130 -10.78 6.12 13.35
C ALA A 130 -10.79 6.27 14.88
N HIS A 131 -11.13 5.21 15.62
CA HIS A 131 -11.28 5.28 17.07
C HIS A 131 -9.92 5.36 17.76
N ASN A 132 -9.69 6.47 18.47
CA ASN A 132 -8.41 6.79 19.14
C ASN A 132 -7.20 6.76 18.19
N THR A 133 -7.40 7.21 16.95
CA THR A 133 -6.35 7.21 15.92
C THR A 133 -6.04 8.62 15.45
N ALA A 134 -4.78 9.00 15.50
CA ALA A 134 -4.29 10.22 14.87
C ALA A 134 -3.79 9.92 13.45
N TRP A 135 -4.38 10.58 12.45
CA TRP A 135 -3.82 10.62 11.10
C TRP A 135 -2.62 11.57 11.07
N CYS A 136 -1.45 11.09 10.63
CA CYS A 136 -0.25 11.93 10.63
C CYS A 136 -0.39 13.10 9.65
N LYS A 137 -0.17 14.33 10.14
CA LYS A 137 -0.36 15.59 9.40
C LYS A 137 0.59 15.77 8.21
N ASP A 138 1.67 15.01 8.18
CA ASP A 138 2.68 15.02 7.13
C ASP A 138 2.52 13.87 6.13
N ASN A 139 1.50 13.00 6.25
CA ASN A 139 1.19 12.05 5.18
C ASN A 139 0.95 12.79 3.87
N TRP A 140 1.37 12.19 2.75
CA TRP A 140 1.16 12.75 1.42
C TRP A 140 -0.34 12.96 1.10
N LEU A 141 -1.22 12.11 1.62
CA LEU A 141 -2.67 12.25 1.52
C LEU A 141 -3.22 12.92 2.79
N GLN A 142 -3.97 14.00 2.62
CA GLN A 142 -4.64 14.73 3.70
C GLN A 142 -6.10 14.98 3.32
N PRO A 143 -7.05 14.93 4.27
CA PRO A 143 -8.39 15.42 4.02
C PRO A 143 -8.33 16.93 3.75
N THR A 144 -9.20 17.42 2.87
CA THR A 144 -9.32 18.84 2.54
C THR A 144 -10.56 19.43 3.20
N GLU A 145 -10.84 20.71 2.98
CA GLU A 145 -12.10 21.32 3.38
C GLU A 145 -13.27 20.68 2.64
N ASP A 146 -13.12 20.45 1.33
CA ASP A 146 -14.16 19.89 0.45
C ASP A 146 -14.29 18.36 0.51
N TYR A 147 -13.28 17.65 1.02
CA TYR A 147 -13.29 16.20 1.07
C TYR A 147 -12.69 15.68 2.38
N LYS A 148 -13.55 15.10 3.22
CA LYS A 148 -13.16 14.34 4.41
C LYS A 148 -13.07 12.86 4.05
N PHE A 149 -12.23 12.11 4.75
CA PHE A 149 -12.24 10.65 4.63
C PHE A 149 -13.62 10.15 5.09
N PRO A 150 -14.38 9.45 4.22
CA PRO A 150 -15.72 9.02 4.55
C PRO A 150 -15.69 7.85 5.52
N ASN A 151 -16.79 7.68 6.27
CA ASN A 151 -17.01 6.47 7.04
C ASN A 151 -17.28 5.30 6.08
N LEU A 152 -16.83 4.11 6.46
CA LEU A 152 -17.15 2.88 5.72
C LEU A 152 -18.60 2.42 5.98
N TYR A 153 -19.10 2.69 7.20
CA TYR A 153 -20.45 2.31 7.61
C TYR A 153 -21.38 3.52 7.54
N ASP A 154 -22.57 3.29 6.99
CA ASP A 154 -23.70 4.22 6.99
C ASP A 154 -24.45 4.10 8.33
N ASN A 155 -23.81 4.48 9.44
CA ASN A 155 -24.50 4.58 10.74
C ASN A 155 -25.23 5.92 10.87
#